data_AF-A0A3D0LZ98-F1
#
_entry.id   AF-A0A3D0LZ98-F1
#
_cell.length_a   1.000
_cell.length_b   1.000
_cell.length_c   1.000
_cell.angle_alpha   90.00
_cell.angle_beta   90.00
_cell.angle_gamma   90.00
#
_symmetry.space_group_name_H-M   'P 1'
#
loop_
_entity.id
_entity.type
_entity.pdbx_description
1 polymer ?
#
loop_
_entity_poly.entity_id
_entity_poly.type
_entity_poly.pdbx_seq_one_letter_code
_entity_poly.pdbx_strand_id
1 'polypeptide(L)'
;MKTKPKLVTCALIFFVGGFLNLFFSTALHGLLSHKITKLSFPPLIQCLSSLVSSRQHFLLFLCIQGFFLLLAVLFFTTNLYPYKSDLVKITPEIQTPKAVGQYQHGSARWLTEEEQDRTFNSYVIDPNDKLIKSLIDSGYKGIDFIKKENNC
;
A
#
# COMPACT_ATOMS: atom_id res chain seq x y z
N MET A 1 2.05 0.64 -0.09
CA MET A 1 2.37 -0.21 1.07
C MET A 1 1.22 -0.12 2.06
N LYS A 2 0.82 -1.23 2.70
CA LYS A 2 -0.15 -1.19 3.80
C LYS A 2 0.33 -0.19 4.87
N THR A 3 -0.57 0.44 5.61
CA THR A 3 -0.23 1.46 6.63
C THR A 3 0.68 0.92 7.73
N LYS A 4 0.50 -0.36 8.09
CA LYS A 4 1.28 -1.07 9.12
C LYS A 4 2.80 -1.08 8.86
N PRO A 5 3.33 -1.58 7.71
CA PRO A 5 4.77 -1.57 7.46
C PRO A 5 5.37 -0.17 7.36
N LYS A 6 4.64 0.83 6.83
CA LYS A 6 5.12 2.22 6.82
C LYS A 6 5.37 2.74 8.23
N LEU A 7 4.44 2.48 9.15
CA LEU A 7 4.56 2.89 10.55
C LEU A 7 5.78 2.25 11.22
N VAL A 8 6.03 0.97 10.96
CA VAL A 8 7.21 0.26 11.48
C VAL A 8 8.51 0.90 10.97
N THR A 9 8.59 1.24 9.68
CA THR A 9 9.76 1.91 9.11
C THR A 9 9.96 3.31 9.71
N CYS A 10 8.89 4.10 9.89
CA CYS A 10 8.96 5.41 10.56
C CYS A 10 9.46 5.30 12.00
N ALA A 11 8.95 4.31 12.75
CA ALA A 11 9.41 4.05 14.12
C ALA A 11 10.89 3.68 14.13
N LEU A 12 11.34 2.82 13.21
CA LEU A 12 12.74 2.43 13.08
C LEU A 12 13.63 3.65 12.79
N ILE A 13 13.25 4.52 11.86
CA ILE A 13 13.98 5.76 11.55
C ILE A 13 14.11 6.63 12.81
N PHE A 14 13.03 6.79 13.58
CA PHE A 14 13.03 7.63 14.78
C PHE A 14 13.90 7.06 15.92
N PHE A 15 13.82 5.76 16.21
CA PHE A 15 14.57 5.14 17.30
C PHE A 15 16.05 4.93 16.95
N VAL A 16 16.35 4.41 15.75
CA VAL A 16 17.74 4.25 15.29
C VAL A 16 18.39 5.62 15.10
N GLY A 17 17.67 6.57 14.51
CA GLY A 17 18.10 7.97 14.38
C GLY A 17 18.38 8.59 15.75
N GLY A 18 17.50 8.38 16.74
CA GLY A 18 17.70 8.88 18.11
C GLY A 18 18.91 8.28 18.83
N PHE A 19 19.15 6.98 18.66
CA PHE A 19 20.33 6.33 19.21
C PHE A 19 21.63 6.88 18.60
N LEU A 20 21.68 7.05 17.27
CA LEU A 20 22.83 7.66 16.59
C LEU A 20 22.98 9.14 16.95
N ASN A 21 21.87 9.87 17.07
CA ASN A 21 21.83 11.27 17.45
C ASN A 21 22.48 11.48 18.82
N LEU A 22 22.29 10.57 19.79
CA LEU A 22 22.91 10.68 21.12
C LEU A 22 24.45 10.84 21.04
N PHE A 23 25.10 10.07 20.18
CA PHE A 23 26.56 10.16 19.99
C PHE A 23 26.95 11.39 19.18
N PHE A 24 26.21 11.64 18.10
CA PHE A 24 26.49 12.76 17.20
C PHE A 24 26.29 14.12 17.88
N SER A 25 25.21 14.29 18.65
CA SER A 25 24.92 15.51 19.42
C SER A 25 26.00 15.75 20.47
N THR A 26 26.50 14.70 21.12
CA THR A 26 27.56 14.79 22.14
C THR A 26 28.88 15.23 21.50
N ALA A 27 29.25 14.62 20.37
CA ALA A 27 30.45 15.00 19.61
C ALA A 27 30.35 16.44 19.11
N LEU A 28 29.20 16.83 18.54
CA LEU A 28 28.96 18.17 18.03
C LEU A 28 28.94 19.23 19.14
N HIS A 29 28.29 18.95 20.27
CA HIS A 29 28.27 19.85 21.43
C HIS A 29 29.67 20.06 22.01
N GLY A 30 30.46 19.00 22.13
CA GLY A 30 31.83 19.12 22.64
C GLY A 30 32.77 19.84 21.66
N LEU A 31 32.59 19.66 20.35
CA LEU A 31 33.32 20.39 19.32
C LEU A 31 33.00 21.89 19.38
N LEU A 32 31.71 22.23 19.41
CA LEU A 32 31.22 23.62 19.49
C LEU A 32 31.61 24.30 20.81
N SER A 33 31.70 23.54 21.90
CA SER A 33 32.13 24.05 23.21
C SER A 33 33.66 24.06 23.38
N HIS A 34 34.43 23.74 22.33
CA HIS A 34 35.89 23.61 22.37
C HIS A 34 36.44 22.65 23.45
N LYS A 35 35.61 21.74 23.98
CA LYS A 35 35.99 20.78 25.03
C LYS A 35 36.72 19.56 24.47
N ILE A 36 36.61 19.31 23.16
CA ILE A 36 37.27 18.20 22.47
C ILE A 36 37.88 18.69 21.16
N THR A 37 39.15 18.34 20.96
CA THR A 37 39.92 18.58 19.72
C THR A 37 39.96 17.37 18.79
N LYS A 38 39.43 16.22 19.24
CA LYS A 38 39.37 14.96 18.48
C LYS A 38 37.97 14.37 18.59
N LEU A 39 37.42 13.90 17.45
CA LEU A 39 36.22 13.08 17.44
C LEU A 39 36.56 11.71 18.04
N SER A 40 36.02 11.43 19.23
CA SER A 40 36.07 10.12 19.85
C SER A 40 34.67 9.70 20.25
N PHE A 41 34.40 8.39 20.26
CA PHE A 41 33.12 7.85 20.70
C PHE A 41 33.09 7.84 22.23
N PRO A 42 32.34 8.74 22.88
CA PRO A 42 32.26 8.76 24.33
C PRO A 42 31.43 7.57 24.81
N PRO A 43 31.69 7.06 26.03
CA PRO A 43 30.85 6.02 26.62
C PRO A 43 29.42 6.54 26.82
N LEU A 44 28.43 5.66 26.63
CA LEU A 44 26.99 5.96 26.68
C LEU A 44 26.57 6.77 27.93
N ILE A 45 27.14 6.45 29.09
CA ILE A 45 26.83 7.10 30.37
C ILE A 45 27.26 8.56 30.39
N GLN A 46 28.40 8.89 29.75
CA GLN A 46 28.87 10.27 29.64
C GLN A 46 28.03 11.08 28.65
N CYS A 47 27.54 10.45 27.57
CA CYS A 47 26.59 11.09 26.65
C CYS A 47 25.29 11.46 27.37
N LEU A 48 24.75 10.53 28.17
CA LEU A 48 23.49 10.73 28.90
C LEU A 48 23.65 11.80 29.99
N SER A 49 24.75 11.77 30.75
CA SER A 49 25.02 12.79 31.77
C SER A 49 25.23 14.18 31.17
N SER A 50 25.95 14.26 30.04
CA SER A 50 26.14 15.50 29.29
C SER A 50 24.81 16.05 28.75
N LEU A 51 23.91 15.17 28.29
CA LEU A 51 22.61 15.55 27.76
C LEU A 51 21.70 16.16 28.84
N VAL A 52 21.68 15.57 30.04
CA VAL A 52 20.85 16.04 31.16
C VAL A 52 21.46 17.27 31.83
N SER A 53 22.79 17.33 31.92
CA SER A 53 23.48 18.41 32.64
C SER A 53 23.56 19.73 31.86
N SER A 54 23.50 19.70 30.52
CA SER A 54 23.69 20.88 29.67
C SER A 54 22.42 21.20 28.87
N ARG A 55 21.80 22.34 29.16
CA ARG A 55 20.62 22.84 28.41
C ARG A 55 20.92 23.02 26.92
N GLN A 56 22.14 23.45 26.57
CA GLN A 56 22.55 23.65 25.18
C GLN A 56 22.67 22.32 24.43
N HIS A 57 23.23 21.29 25.08
CA HIS A 57 23.30 19.95 24.49
C HIS A 57 21.91 19.35 24.30
N PHE A 58 21.04 19.50 25.30
CA PHE A 58 19.65 19.03 25.22
C PHE A 58 18.87 19.69 24.06
N LEU A 59 19.00 21.00 23.90
CA LEU A 59 18.39 21.73 22.77
C LEU A 59 18.92 21.24 21.42
N LEU A 60 20.23 21.03 21.30
CA LEU A 60 20.85 20.55 20.08
C LEU A 60 20.41 19.12 19.73
N PHE A 61 20.32 18.24 20.72
CA PHE A 61 19.75 16.89 20.56
C PHE A 61 18.30 16.95 20.07
N LEU A 62 17.45 17.80 20.68
CA LEU A 62 16.06 17.98 20.27
C LEU A 62 15.91 18.52 18.84
N CYS A 63 16.76 19.47 18.43
CA CYS A 63 16.75 19.98 17.06
C CYS A 63 17.00 18.86 16.04
N ILE A 64 18.04 18.04 16.28
CA ILE A 64 18.39 16.94 15.39
C ILE A 64 17.33 15.84 15.44
N GLN A 65 16.77 15.54 16.62
CA GLN A 65 15.69 14.56 16.76
C GLN A 65 14.41 15.03 16.05
N GLY A 66 14.12 16.33 16.09
CA GLY A 66 13.03 16.95 15.33
C GLY A 66 13.22 16.79 13.83
N PHE A 67 14.45 16.90 13.31
CA PHE A 67 14.74 16.64 11.90
C PHE A 67 14.46 15.18 11.52
N PHE A 68 14.85 14.20 12.34
CA PHE A 68 14.50 12.80 12.10
C PHE A 68 13.00 12.55 12.14
N LEU A 69 12.27 13.23 13.04
CA LEU A 69 10.81 13.18 13.08
C LEU A 69 10.18 13.74 11.81
N LEU A 70 10.66 14.89 11.32
CA LEU A 70 10.21 15.46 10.04
C LEU A 70 10.48 14.50 8.88
N LEU A 71 11.66 13.88 8.83
CA LEU A 71 12.00 12.89 7.81
C LEU A 71 11.06 11.67 7.87
N ALA A 72 10.73 11.18 9.07
CA ALA A 72 9.80 10.08 9.27
C ALA A 72 8.37 10.45 8.82
N VAL A 73 7.92 11.68 9.09
CA VAL A 73 6.62 12.18 8.62
C VAL A 73 6.60 12.28 7.09
N LEU A 74 7.63 12.86 6.47
CA LEU A 74 7.76 12.93 5.01
C LEU A 74 7.75 11.53 4.38
N PHE A 75 8.50 10.58 4.95
CA PHE A 75 8.47 9.19 4.48
C PHE A 75 7.06 8.58 4.59
N PHE A 76 6.34 8.86 5.67
CA PHE A 76 4.98 8.36 5.84
C PHE A 76 4.02 8.89 4.76
N THR A 77 4.07 10.20 4.50
CA THR A 77 3.20 10.89 3.53
C THR A 77 3.57 10.60 2.08
N THR A 78 4.84 10.28 1.78
CA THR A 78 5.24 9.95 0.41
C THR A 78 4.52 8.70 -0.11
N ASN A 79 3.92 8.83 -1.29
CA ASN A 79 3.35 7.71 -2.00
C ASN A 79 4.44 7.01 -2.82
N LEU A 80 4.94 5.88 -2.32
CA LEU A 80 6.03 5.13 -2.97
C LEU A 80 5.60 4.47 -4.29
N TYR A 81 4.29 4.32 -4.55
CA TYR A 81 3.77 3.63 -5.73
C TYR A 81 2.51 4.32 -6.28
N PRO A 82 2.62 5.53 -6.85
CA PRO A 82 1.46 6.25 -7.39
C PRO A 82 0.84 5.56 -8.60
N TYR A 83 1.60 4.71 -9.29
CA TYR A 83 1.18 3.99 -10.49
C TYR A 83 0.44 2.68 -10.21
N LYS A 84 0.42 2.19 -8.96
CA LYS A 84 -0.30 0.97 -8.60
C LYS A 84 -1.73 1.34 -8.20
N SER A 85 -2.68 0.95 -9.05
CA SER A 85 -4.09 0.99 -8.69
C SER A 85 -4.48 -0.27 -7.92
N ASP A 86 -5.52 -0.14 -7.10
CA ASP A 86 -6.16 -1.29 -6.49
C ASP A 86 -6.83 -2.15 -7.57
N LEU A 87 -6.95 -3.45 -7.36
CA LEU A 87 -7.62 -4.35 -8.29
C LEU A 87 -9.09 -4.55 -7.88
N VAL A 88 -9.98 -4.58 -8.87
CA VAL A 88 -11.37 -5.01 -8.72
C VAL A 88 -11.48 -6.45 -9.17
N LYS A 89 -12.11 -7.29 -8.35
CA LYS A 89 -12.41 -8.67 -8.68
C LYS A 89 -13.71 -8.74 -9.48
N ILE A 90 -13.66 -9.32 -10.68
CA ILE A 90 -14.81 -9.42 -11.59
C ILE A 90 -15.37 -10.83 -11.57
N THR A 91 -14.49 -11.82 -11.62
CA THR A 91 -14.84 -13.23 -11.44
C THR A 91 -13.93 -13.87 -10.38
N PRO A 92 -14.19 -15.11 -9.91
CA PRO A 92 -13.31 -15.79 -8.97
C PRO A 92 -11.83 -15.78 -9.34
N GLU A 93 -11.53 -15.84 -10.64
CA GLU A 93 -10.17 -15.94 -11.20
C GLU A 93 -9.70 -14.65 -11.89
N ILE A 94 -10.60 -13.76 -12.32
CA ILE A 94 -10.25 -12.55 -13.08
C ILE A 94 -10.32 -11.31 -12.20
N GLN A 95 -9.22 -10.56 -12.18
CA GLN A 95 -9.09 -9.28 -11.50
C GLN A 95 -8.56 -8.23 -12.48
N THR A 96 -9.13 -7.03 -12.45
CA THR A 96 -8.72 -5.93 -13.32
C THR A 96 -8.40 -4.68 -12.51
N PRO A 97 -7.45 -3.83 -12.95
CA PRO A 97 -7.17 -2.54 -12.33
C PRO A 97 -8.42 -1.68 -12.14
N LYS A 98 -8.59 -1.10 -10.95
CA LYS A 98 -9.61 -0.09 -10.69
C LYS A 98 -9.25 1.19 -11.44
N ALA A 99 -10.24 1.81 -12.08
CA ALA A 99 -10.08 3.14 -12.66
C ALA A 99 -9.75 4.15 -11.55
N VAL A 100 -8.58 4.80 -11.65
CA VAL A 100 -8.07 5.78 -10.66
C VAL A 100 -7.29 6.90 -11.36
N GLY A 101 -7.23 8.06 -10.71
CA GLY A 101 -6.44 9.22 -11.17
C GLY A 101 -7.14 10.06 -12.24
N GLN A 102 -6.34 10.86 -12.98
CA GLN A 102 -6.77 11.65 -14.14
C GLN A 102 -6.76 10.81 -15.43
N TYR A 103 -7.30 9.60 -15.38
CA TYR A 103 -7.35 8.63 -16.49
C TYR A 103 -6.02 8.16 -17.07
N GLN A 104 -4.88 8.47 -16.44
CA GLN A 104 -3.54 8.05 -16.89
C GLN A 104 -3.33 6.54 -16.84
N HIS A 105 -4.16 5.83 -16.07
CA HIS A 105 -4.12 4.38 -15.91
C HIS A 105 -5.29 3.68 -16.63
N GLY A 106 -6.00 4.41 -17.49
CA GLY A 106 -7.25 3.98 -18.10
C GLY A 106 -8.47 4.42 -17.29
N SER A 107 -9.47 4.92 -18.01
CA SER A 107 -10.79 5.28 -17.48
C SER A 107 -11.80 4.14 -17.57
N ALA A 108 -11.47 3.11 -18.35
CA ALA A 108 -12.34 1.97 -18.59
C ALA A 108 -12.57 1.21 -17.28
N ARG A 109 -13.84 1.00 -16.97
CA ARG A 109 -14.29 0.18 -15.85
C ARG A 109 -15.38 -0.77 -16.32
N TRP A 110 -15.56 -1.85 -15.57
CA TRP A 110 -16.70 -2.73 -15.76
C TRP A 110 -17.99 -2.03 -15.31
N LEU A 111 -19.09 -2.39 -15.98
CA LEU A 111 -20.43 -1.95 -15.61
C LEU A 111 -20.81 -2.52 -14.23
N THR A 112 -21.49 -1.73 -13.41
CA THR A 112 -22.13 -2.25 -12.19
C THR A 112 -23.30 -3.16 -12.56
N GLU A 113 -23.77 -4.00 -11.64
CA GLU A 113 -24.93 -4.88 -11.89
C GLU A 113 -26.16 -4.06 -12.36
N GLU A 114 -26.42 -2.92 -11.73
CA GLU A 114 -27.51 -2.00 -12.11
C GLU A 114 -27.36 -1.43 -13.53
N GLU A 115 -26.13 -1.13 -13.95
CA GLU A 115 -25.85 -0.62 -15.29
C GLU A 115 -25.93 -1.73 -16.34
N GLN A 116 -25.54 -2.96 -15.99
CA GLN A 116 -25.67 -4.12 -16.86
C GLN A 116 -27.14 -4.37 -17.20
N ASP A 117 -28.02 -4.38 -16.20
CA ASP A 117 -29.46 -4.61 -16.39
C ASP A 117 -30.12 -3.51 -17.24
N ARG A 118 -29.61 -2.28 -17.19
CA ARG A 118 -30.09 -1.16 -18.01
C ARG A 118 -29.53 -1.18 -19.43
N THR A 119 -28.29 -1.64 -19.59
CA THR A 119 -27.58 -1.60 -20.87
C THR A 119 -27.90 -2.79 -21.74
N PHE A 120 -28.09 -3.96 -21.13
CA PHE A 120 -28.37 -5.21 -21.82
C PHE A 120 -29.81 -5.64 -21.60
N ASN A 121 -30.54 -5.86 -22.69
CA ASN A 121 -31.83 -6.53 -22.61
C ASN A 121 -31.59 -7.99 -22.25
N SER A 122 -32.17 -8.44 -21.14
CA SER A 122 -32.24 -9.84 -20.78
C SER A 122 -33.64 -10.39 -21.08
N TYR A 123 -33.69 -11.62 -21.59
CA TYR A 123 -34.94 -12.36 -21.76
C TYR A 123 -34.81 -13.66 -20.98
N VAL A 124 -35.74 -13.90 -20.06
CA VAL A 124 -35.84 -15.17 -19.34
C VAL A 124 -36.76 -16.07 -20.15
N ILE A 125 -36.21 -17.16 -20.65
CA ILE A 125 -36.95 -18.13 -21.46
C ILE A 125 -37.50 -19.21 -20.51
N ASP A 126 -38.80 -19.50 -20.59
CA ASP A 126 -39.40 -20.64 -19.90
C ASP A 126 -39.08 -21.95 -20.64
N PRO A 127 -38.34 -22.89 -20.03
CA PRO A 127 -38.04 -24.17 -20.66
C PRO A 127 -39.27 -25.06 -20.88
N ASN A 128 -40.38 -24.78 -20.19
CA ASN A 128 -41.61 -25.58 -20.27
C ASN A 128 -42.55 -25.14 -21.40
N ASP A 129 -42.26 -24.02 -22.05
CA ASP A 129 -43.01 -23.60 -23.24
C ASP A 129 -42.85 -24.65 -24.34
N LYS A 130 -43.98 -25.07 -24.93
CA LYS A 130 -44.02 -26.11 -25.96
C LYS A 130 -43.20 -25.73 -27.19
N LEU A 131 -43.18 -24.46 -27.57
CA LEU A 131 -42.42 -23.95 -28.71
C LEU A 131 -40.92 -24.03 -28.40
N ILE A 132 -40.49 -23.51 -27.26
CA ILE A 132 -39.08 -23.49 -26.83
C ILE A 132 -38.55 -24.92 -26.75
N LYS A 133 -39.31 -25.82 -26.13
CA LYS A 133 -38.95 -27.25 -26.05
C LYS A 133 -38.79 -27.87 -27.43
N SER A 134 -39.70 -27.60 -28.36
CA SER A 134 -39.61 -28.12 -29.73
C SER A 134 -38.38 -27.58 -30.48
N LEU A 135 -37.99 -26.33 -30.23
CA LEU A 135 -36.82 -25.69 -30.85
C LEU A 135 -35.52 -26.28 -30.30
N ILE A 136 -35.44 -26.49 -28.99
CA ILE A 136 -34.32 -27.14 -28.31
C ILE A 136 -34.15 -28.58 -28.84
N ASP A 137 -35.23 -29.38 -28.83
CA ASP A 137 -35.22 -30.76 -29.30
C ASP A 137 -34.83 -30.86 -30.78
N SER A 138 -35.27 -29.92 -31.60
CA SER A 138 -34.91 -29.87 -33.02
C SER A 138 -33.45 -29.46 -33.24
N GLY A 139 -32.93 -28.52 -32.45
CA GLY A 139 -31.51 -28.16 -32.47
C GLY A 139 -30.60 -29.34 -32.16
N TYR A 140 -30.96 -30.17 -31.17
CA TYR A 140 -30.20 -31.37 -30.81
C TYR A 140 -30.28 -32.53 -31.81
N LYS A 141 -31.23 -32.53 -32.75
CA LYS A 141 -31.31 -33.57 -33.79
C LYS A 141 -30.14 -33.52 -34.77
N GLY A 142 -29.51 -32.36 -34.97
CA GLY A 142 -28.39 -32.19 -35.91
C GLY A 142 -26.99 -32.31 -35.29
N ILE A 143 -26.90 -32.65 -33.99
CA ILE A 143 -25.65 -32.60 -33.23
C ILE A 143 -25.35 -33.99 -32.65
N ASP A 144 -24.98 -34.94 -33.52
CA ASP A 144 -24.79 -36.35 -33.16
C ASP A 144 -23.67 -36.59 -32.13
N PHE A 145 -22.72 -35.66 -32.00
CA PHE A 145 -21.62 -35.77 -31.04
C PHE A 145 -22.04 -35.49 -29.58
N ILE A 146 -23.10 -34.70 -29.34
CA ILE A 146 -23.61 -34.42 -27.98
C ILE A 146 -24.41 -35.60 -27.44
N LYS A 147 -25.12 -36.34 -28.31
CA LYS A 147 -25.90 -37.54 -27.90
C LYS A 147 -25.04 -38.67 -27.33
N LYS A 148 -23.74 -38.70 -27.64
CA LYS A 148 -22.83 -39.74 -27.18
C LYS A 148 -22.45 -39.62 -25.69
N GLU A 149 -22.60 -38.44 -25.09
CA GLU A 149 -22.15 -38.16 -23.73
C GLU A 149 -23.21 -38.46 -22.66
N ASN A 150 -24.50 -38.49 -23.03
CA ASN A 150 -25.61 -38.74 -22.10
C ASN A 150 -26.03 -40.22 -21.99
N ASN A 151 -25.26 -41.15 -22.55
CA ASN A 151 -25.55 -42.60 -22.56
C ASN A 151 -24.53 -43.44 -21.74
N CYS A 152 -23.96 -42.87 -20.67
CA CYS A 152 -23.20 -43.60 -19.65
C CYS A 152 -23.95 -43.59 -18.32
#